data_AF-A0A7X2MP59-F1
#
_entry.id   AF-A0A7X2MP59-F1
#
_cell.length_a   1.000
_cell.length_b   1.000
_cell.length_c   1.000
_cell.angle_alpha   90.00
_cell.angle_beta   90.00
_cell.angle_gamma   90.00
#
_symmetry.space_group_name_H-M   'P 1'
#
loop_
_entity.id
_entity.type
_entity.pdbx_description
1 polymer ?
#
loop_
_entity_poly.entity_id
_entity_poly.type
_entity_poly.pdbx_seq_one_letter_code
_entity_poly.pdbx_strand_id
1 'polypeptide(L)'
;MNKSTFTPQRYVESLPLDAAGKARLSVSLQNASEFHFIHDVLGRDVAASDRPDDAPLKSVSSRVEMAWPDSLAEGQQLGKDYLDRTTLKAMPKVKRSLMFPEAWRTNPVARAWDSLRGHKSVPRYSNAEERRAEEK
;
A
#
# COMPACT_ATOMS: atom_id res chain seq x y z
N MET A 1 25.36 18.45 28.11
CA MET A 1 25.61 17.68 26.87
C MET A 1 24.57 16.58 26.79
N ASN A 2 23.54 16.74 25.95
CA ASN A 2 22.55 15.68 25.74
C ASN A 2 23.22 14.54 24.97
N LYS A 3 23.49 13.41 25.64
CA LYS A 3 23.89 12.19 24.94
C LYS A 3 22.73 11.80 24.02
N SER A 4 22.93 11.84 22.71
CA SER A 4 21.94 11.30 21.77
C SER A 4 21.70 9.84 22.16
N THR A 5 20.51 9.54 22.68
CA THR A 5 20.13 8.21 23.16
C THR A 5 20.04 7.19 22.03
N PHE A 6 20.05 7.67 20.78
CA PHE A 6 19.79 6.93 19.57
C PHE A 6 21.08 6.87 18.72
N THR A 7 21.87 5.81 18.95
CA THR A 7 23.05 5.49 18.16
C THR A 7 22.76 4.32 17.20
N PRO A 8 23.47 4.20 16.07
CA PRO A 8 23.28 3.08 15.14
C PRO A 8 23.42 1.71 15.81
N GLN A 9 24.33 1.57 16.78
CA GLN A 9 24.53 0.34 17.54
C GLN A 9 23.29 -0.05 18.34
N ARG A 10 22.73 0.91 19.10
CA ARG A 10 21.48 0.68 19.87
C ARG A 10 20.30 0.38 18.97
N TYR A 11 20.27 0.98 17.78
CA TYR A 11 19.24 0.68 16.80
C TYR A 11 19.32 -0.77 16.31
N VAL A 12 20.51 -1.27 15.96
CA VAL A 12 20.69 -2.69 15.56
C VAL A 12 20.33 -3.64 16.70
N GLU A 13 20.68 -3.30 17.95
CA GLU A 13 20.30 -4.09 19.14
C GLU A 13 18.78 -4.19 19.30
N SER A 14 18.04 -3.13 18.97
CA SER A 14 16.57 -3.07 19.07
C SER A 14 15.83 -3.85 17.99
N LEU A 15 16.49 -4.21 16.88
CA LEU A 15 15.85 -4.96 15.81
C LEU A 15 15.52 -6.40 16.25
N PRO A 16 14.35 -6.95 15.87
CA PRO A 16 13.97 -8.34 16.14
C PRO A 16 14.67 -9.30 15.17
N LEU A 17 16.01 -9.32 15.24
CA LEU A 17 16.89 -10.20 14.49
C LEU A 17 17.58 -11.20 15.42
N ASP A 18 18.01 -12.32 14.86
CA ASP A 18 18.87 -13.28 15.54
C ASP A 18 20.29 -12.71 15.76
N ALA A 19 21.08 -13.38 16.59
CA ALA A 19 22.44 -12.95 16.91
C ALA A 19 23.32 -12.84 15.66
N ALA A 20 23.16 -13.75 14.68
CA ALA A 20 23.90 -13.72 13.43
C ALA A 20 23.50 -12.52 12.56
N GLY A 21 22.20 -12.22 12.43
CA GLY A 21 21.72 -11.04 11.72
C GLY A 21 22.21 -9.73 12.33
N LYS A 22 22.19 -9.61 13.66
CA LYS A 22 22.74 -8.45 14.38
C LYS A 22 24.24 -8.29 14.16
N ALA A 23 25.00 -9.38 14.18
CA ALA A 23 26.43 -9.34 13.91
C ALA A 23 26.73 -8.85 12.48
N ARG A 24 25.98 -9.33 11.47
CA ARG A 24 26.13 -8.86 10.07
C ARG A 24 25.92 -7.35 9.93
N LEU A 25 24.86 -6.80 10.54
CA LEU A 25 24.60 -5.36 10.52
C LEU A 25 25.65 -4.57 11.33
N SER A 26 26.15 -5.15 12.42
CA SER A 26 27.20 -4.52 13.23
C SER A 26 28.53 -4.46 12.46
N VAL A 27 28.83 -5.44 11.61
CA VAL A 27 30.00 -5.41 10.71
C VAL A 27 29.86 -4.28 9.68
N SER A 28 28.68 -4.09 9.08
CA SER A 28 28.47 -2.96 8.14
C SER A 28 28.65 -1.58 8.79
N LEU A 29 28.47 -1.47 10.11
CA LEU A 29 28.67 -0.24 10.88
C LEU A 29 30.13 0.04 11.23
N GLN A 30 31.06 -0.91 11.04
CA GLN A 30 32.47 -0.71 11.43
C GLN A 30 33.17 0.39 10.63
N ASN A 31 32.63 0.75 9.46
CA ASN A 31 33.19 1.79 8.59
C ASN A 31 32.37 3.09 8.55
N ALA A 32 31.18 3.12 9.17
CA ALA A 32 30.33 4.31 9.17
C ALA A 32 29.33 4.31 10.34
N SER A 33 29.30 5.40 11.10
CA SER A 33 28.31 5.65 12.16
C SER A 33 27.00 6.23 11.62
N GLU A 34 26.60 5.83 10.42
CA GLU A 34 25.44 6.40 9.73
C GLU A 34 24.32 5.37 9.54
N PHE A 35 23.08 5.81 9.77
CA PHE A 35 21.90 4.94 9.71
C PHE A 35 21.60 4.39 8.32
N HIS A 36 21.97 5.13 7.26
CA HIS A 36 21.60 4.77 5.90
C HIS A 36 22.17 3.40 5.50
N PHE A 37 23.40 3.06 5.92
CA PHE A 37 24.02 1.75 5.65
C PHE A 37 23.22 0.57 6.21
N ILE A 38 22.66 0.71 7.42
CA ILE A 38 21.82 -0.34 8.00
C ILE A 38 20.60 -0.58 7.10
N HIS A 39 20.00 0.50 6.61
CA HIS A 39 18.81 0.44 5.80
C HIS A 39 19.08 -0.02 4.36
N ASP A 40 20.26 0.25 3.81
CA ASP A 40 20.69 -0.30 2.52
C ASP A 40 20.93 -1.81 2.62
N VAL A 41 21.57 -2.28 3.70
CA VAL A 41 21.80 -3.73 3.91
C VAL A 41 20.50 -4.48 4.19
N LEU A 42 19.58 -3.87 4.96
CA LEU A 42 18.24 -4.43 5.19
C LEU A 42 17.31 -4.27 3.98
N GLY A 43 17.67 -3.41 3.04
CA GLY A 43 16.82 -2.95 1.97
C GLY A 43 16.51 -4.05 0.97
N ARG A 44 15.22 -4.21 0.65
CA ARG A 44 14.75 -5.04 -0.47
C ARG A 44 13.96 -4.22 -1.49
N ASP A 45 13.59 -2.98 -1.12
CA ASP A 45 12.79 -2.11 -1.95
C ASP A 45 13.68 -1.17 -2.78
N VAL A 46 13.59 -1.31 -4.10
CA VAL A 46 14.47 -0.62 -5.06
C VAL A 46 13.93 0.77 -5.48
N ALA A 47 12.66 1.06 -5.21
CA ALA A 47 11.99 2.27 -5.69
C ALA A 47 12.30 3.56 -4.89
N ALA A 48 12.99 3.45 -3.74
CA ALA A 48 13.38 4.64 -2.99
C ALA A 48 14.60 5.33 -3.64
N SER A 49 14.71 6.65 -3.44
CA SER A 49 15.85 7.42 -3.94
C SER A 49 17.17 6.96 -3.32
N ASP A 50 18.28 7.21 -3.99
CA ASP A 50 19.64 6.98 -3.47
C ASP A 50 20.11 8.08 -2.50
N ARG A 51 19.23 9.02 -2.15
CA ARG A 51 19.51 9.99 -1.09
C ARG A 51 19.65 9.26 0.25
N PRO A 52 20.66 9.61 1.08
CA PRO A 52 20.86 8.94 2.36
C PRO A 52 19.65 9.08 3.30
N ASP A 53 18.94 10.20 3.23
CA ASP A 53 17.71 10.45 4.01
C ASP A 53 16.55 9.52 3.62
N ASP A 54 16.54 9.01 2.38
CA ASP A 54 15.51 8.12 1.86
C ASP A 54 15.85 6.62 2.08
N ALA A 55 17.07 6.30 2.54
CA ALA A 55 17.49 4.93 2.81
C ALA A 55 16.51 4.15 3.73
N PRO A 56 15.91 4.73 4.80
CA PRO A 56 14.93 4.03 5.62
C PRO A 56 13.71 3.49 4.86
N LEU A 57 13.37 4.08 3.71
CA LEU A 57 12.28 3.64 2.83
C LEU A 57 12.61 2.31 2.11
N LYS A 58 13.90 2.04 1.84
CA LYS A 58 14.37 0.80 1.17
C LYS A 58 14.13 -0.46 2.01
N SER A 59 14.06 -0.31 3.33
CA SER A 59 14.00 -1.41 4.31
C SER A 59 12.65 -1.53 5.03
N VAL A 60 11.61 -0.81 4.58
CA VAL A 60 10.29 -0.83 5.25
C VAL A 60 9.69 -2.22 5.24
N SER A 61 9.62 -2.88 4.09
CA SER A 61 9.12 -4.26 3.96
C SER A 61 9.81 -5.21 4.93
N SER A 62 11.15 -5.27 4.88
CA SER A 62 11.97 -6.11 5.75
C SER A 62 11.71 -5.84 7.24
N ARG A 63 11.62 -4.57 7.66
CA ARG A 63 11.38 -4.23 9.07
C ARG A 63 9.98 -4.62 9.55
N VAL A 64 8.97 -4.44 8.71
CA VAL A 64 7.60 -4.82 9.05
C VAL A 64 7.49 -6.35 9.14
N GLU A 65 8.13 -7.09 8.23
CA GLU A 65 8.21 -8.56 8.29
C GLU A 65 8.88 -9.06 9.57
N MET A 66 9.99 -8.43 9.99
CA MET A 66 10.68 -8.82 11.22
C MET A 66 9.84 -8.54 12.48
N ALA A 67 9.09 -7.43 12.50
CA ALA A 67 8.29 -7.05 13.66
C ALA A 67 6.93 -7.77 13.75
N TRP A 68 6.33 -8.12 12.61
CA TRP A 68 5.02 -8.76 12.53
C TRP A 68 4.99 -9.91 11.50
N PRO A 69 5.72 -11.01 11.74
CA PRO A 69 5.83 -12.11 10.79
C PRO A 69 4.46 -12.74 10.46
N ASP A 70 3.60 -12.91 11.47
CA ASP A 70 2.30 -13.58 11.32
C ASP A 70 1.21 -12.69 10.70
N SER A 71 1.41 -11.36 10.68
CA SER A 71 0.36 -10.42 10.27
C SER A 71 0.36 -10.13 8.77
N LEU A 72 1.44 -10.44 8.05
CA LEU A 72 1.61 -10.03 6.66
C LEU A 72 0.99 -10.98 5.62
N ALA A 73 0.48 -12.15 6.06
CA ALA A 73 -0.04 -13.19 5.16
C ALA A 73 0.93 -13.47 4.00
N GLU A 74 2.17 -13.84 4.33
CA GLU A 74 3.25 -14.10 3.36
C GLU A 74 3.52 -12.92 2.40
N GLY A 75 3.37 -11.69 2.90
CA GLY A 75 3.61 -10.47 2.12
C GLY A 75 2.41 -10.00 1.31
N GLN A 76 1.27 -10.69 1.34
CA GLN A 76 0.06 -10.26 0.63
C GLN A 76 -0.49 -8.92 1.13
N GLN A 77 -0.23 -8.56 2.39
CA GLN A 77 -0.59 -7.25 2.93
C GLN A 77 0.31 -6.11 2.44
N LEU A 78 1.49 -6.43 1.88
CA LEU A 78 2.34 -5.46 1.22
C LEU A 78 1.83 -5.20 -0.20
N GLY A 79 1.92 -3.95 -0.61
CA GLY A 79 1.57 -3.48 -1.94
C GLY A 79 2.61 -2.47 -2.44
N LYS A 80 2.35 -1.96 -3.63
CA LYS A 80 3.16 -0.91 -4.26
C LYS A 80 2.26 0.27 -4.59
N ASP A 81 2.74 1.48 -4.35
CA ASP A 81 2.07 2.70 -4.81
C ASP A 81 2.37 2.97 -6.30
N TYR A 82 1.91 4.13 -6.79
CA TYR A 82 2.14 4.55 -8.19
C TYR A 82 3.59 4.94 -8.50
N LEU A 83 4.45 5.00 -7.48
CA LEU A 83 5.89 5.25 -7.57
C LEU A 83 6.69 3.99 -7.21
N ASP A 84 6.07 2.81 -7.23
CA ASP A 84 6.66 1.52 -6.85
C ASP A 84 7.20 1.44 -5.41
N ARG A 85 6.75 2.33 -4.51
CA ARG A 85 7.13 2.32 -3.09
C ARG A 85 6.28 1.32 -2.32
N THR A 86 6.87 0.69 -1.31
CA THR A 86 6.16 -0.27 -0.45
C THR A 86 5.07 0.41 0.36
N THR A 87 3.87 -0.15 0.28
CA THR A 87 2.70 0.30 1.03
C THR A 87 2.05 -0.86 1.78
N LEU A 88 1.32 -0.56 2.84
CA LEU A 88 0.48 -1.51 3.54
C LEU A 88 -0.96 -1.41 3.03
N LYS A 89 -1.57 -2.54 2.72
CA LYS A 89 -3.00 -2.66 2.37
C LYS A 89 -3.88 -2.59 3.62
N ALA A 90 -3.76 -1.49 4.37
CA ALA A 90 -4.50 -1.28 5.61
C ALA A 90 -5.98 -0.94 5.36
N MET A 91 -6.26 -0.17 4.30
CA MET A 91 -7.61 0.20 3.92
C MET A 91 -8.17 -0.69 2.82
N PRO A 92 -9.46 -1.07 2.87
CA PRO A 92 -10.12 -1.68 1.74
C PRO A 92 -10.07 -0.73 0.54
N LYS A 93 -9.92 -1.28 -0.66
CA LYS A 93 -9.83 -0.48 -1.89
C LYS A 93 -11.09 0.39 -2.02
N VAL A 94 -10.90 1.71 -2.01
CA VAL A 94 -12.00 2.67 -2.19
C VAL A 94 -12.63 2.46 -3.55
N LYS A 95 -13.88 1.97 -3.56
CA LYS A 95 -14.72 1.95 -4.75
C LYS A 95 -15.47 3.28 -4.80
N ARG A 96 -15.03 4.20 -5.65
CA ARG A 96 -15.82 5.39 -5.96
C ARG A 96 -16.97 4.97 -6.87
N SER A 97 -18.19 5.38 -6.55
CA SER A 97 -19.31 5.29 -7.48
C SER A 97 -18.94 6.10 -8.73
N LEU A 98 -18.89 5.44 -9.89
CA LEU A 98 -18.60 6.13 -11.14
C LEU A 98 -19.81 6.99 -11.52
N MET A 99 -19.65 8.32 -11.49
CA MET A 99 -20.66 9.23 -12.01
C MET A 99 -20.47 9.37 -13.51
N PHE A 100 -21.02 8.40 -14.25
CA PHE A 100 -21.16 8.57 -15.69
C PHE A 100 -22.31 9.53 -15.96
N PRO A 101 -22.18 10.50 -16.88
CA PRO A 101 -23.35 11.20 -17.38
C PRO A 101 -24.23 10.15 -18.04
N GLU A 102 -25.33 9.78 -17.39
CA GLU A 102 -26.38 9.06 -18.08
C GLU A 102 -26.79 9.91 -19.26
N ALA A 103 -26.93 9.29 -20.44
CA ALA A 103 -27.40 10.02 -21.60
C ALA A 103 -28.73 10.67 -21.19
N TRP A 104 -28.71 11.99 -21.05
CA TRP A 104 -29.85 12.80 -20.70
C TRP A 104 -30.88 12.59 -21.83
N ARG A 105 -31.76 11.60 -21.64
CA ARG A 105 -32.86 11.31 -22.55
C ARG A 105 -33.91 12.39 -22.32
N THR A 106 -33.66 13.57 -22.87
CA THR A 106 -34.57 14.73 -22.82
C THR A 106 -35.67 14.65 -23.87
N ASN A 107 -35.58 13.74 -24.84
CA ASN A 107 -36.64 13.56 -25.83
C ASN A 107 -37.89 12.93 -25.19
N PRO A 108 -39.00 13.69 -25.04
CA PRO A 108 -40.21 13.20 -24.38
C PRO A 108 -40.92 12.11 -25.19
N VAL A 109 -40.81 12.12 -26.53
CA VAL A 109 -41.43 11.13 -27.42
C VAL A 109 -40.78 9.76 -27.24
N ALA A 110 -39.45 9.73 -27.22
CA ALA A 110 -38.71 8.48 -26.99
C ALA A 110 -39.02 7.89 -25.60
N ARG A 111 -39.17 8.74 -24.57
CA ARG A 111 -39.53 8.31 -23.21
C ARG A 111 -40.95 7.72 -23.16
N ALA A 112 -41.93 8.38 -23.78
CA ALA A 112 -43.30 7.87 -23.84
C ALA A 112 -43.38 6.53 -24.59
N TRP A 113 -42.64 6.41 -25.70
CA TRP A 113 -42.60 5.20 -26.52
C TRP A 113 -41.93 4.01 -25.81
N ASP A 114 -40.82 4.25 -25.10
CA ASP A 114 -40.16 3.21 -24.31
C ASP A 114 -41.00 2.79 -23.09
N SER A 115 -41.72 3.74 -22.45
CA SER A 115 -42.67 3.45 -21.37
C SER A 115 -43.83 2.57 -21.84
N LEU A 116 -44.40 2.85 -23.01
CA LEU A 116 -45.48 2.03 -23.59
C LEU A 116 -45.03 0.60 -23.90
N ARG A 117 -43.76 0.42 -24.29
CA ARG A 117 -43.16 -0.90 -24.58
C ARG A 117 -42.55 -1.57 -23.35
N GLY A 118 -42.66 -0.97 -22.16
CA GLY A 118 -42.11 -1.50 -20.91
C GLY A 118 -40.58 -1.50 -20.83
N HIS A 119 -39.89 -0.78 -21.72
CA HIS A 119 -38.44 -0.66 -21.67
C HIS A 119 -38.03 0.31 -20.55
N LYS A 120 -37.49 -0.24 -19.47
CA LYS A 120 -36.86 0.54 -18.39
C LYS A 120 -35.40 0.85 -18.74
N SER A 121 -34.94 2.07 -18.46
CA SER A 121 -33.53 2.42 -18.59
C SER A 121 -32.74 1.71 -17.50
N VAL A 122 -31.80 0.85 -17.90
CA VAL A 122 -30.90 0.17 -16.98
C VAL A 122 -29.67 1.06 -16.76
N PRO A 123 -29.35 1.45 -15.51
CA PRO A 123 -28.14 2.20 -15.24
C PRO A 123 -26.92 1.38 -15.64
N ARG A 124 -25.94 2.03 -16.29
CA ARG A 124 -24.75 1.36 -16.85
C ARG A 124 -23.89 0.65 -15.79
N TYR A 125 -24.05 1.01 -14.52
CA TYR A 125 -23.29 0.51 -13.36
C TYR A 125 -23.97 -0.62 -12.60
N SER A 126 -25.20 -1.01 -12.95
CA SER A 126 -25.90 -2.07 -12.21
C SER A 126 -25.34 -3.45 -12.56
N ASN A 127 -24.65 -4.11 -11.62
CA ASN A 127 -24.31 -5.53 -11.77
C ASN A 127 -25.59 -6.38 -11.72
N ALA A 128 -25.59 -7.56 -12.36
CA ALA A 128 -26.80 -8.40 -12.42
C ALA A 128 -27.33 -8.78 -11.01
N GLU A 129 -26.45 -8.88 -10.03
CA GLU A 129 -26.80 -9.13 -8.62
C GLU A 129 -27.39 -7.88 -7.94
N GLU A 130 -26.80 -6.71 -8.15
CA GLU A 130 -27.29 -5.43 -7.63
C GLU A 130 -28.68 -5.10 -8.19
N ARG A 131 -28.93 -5.40 -9.48
CA ARG A 131 -30.26 -5.25 -10.11
C ARG A 131 -31.32 -6.10 -9.43
N ARG A 132 -31.02 -7.37 -9.17
CA ARG A 132 -31.97 -8.30 -8.52
C ARG A 132 -32.27 -7.91 -7.08
N ALA A 133 -31.33 -7.24 -6.40
CA ALA A 133 -31.53 -6.74 -5.05
C ALA A 133 -32.44 -5.50 -5.02
N GLU A 134 -32.38 -4.64 -6.03
CA GLU A 134 -33.23 -3.44 -6.15
C GLU A 134 -34.65 -3.75 -6.67
N GLU A 135 -34.84 -4.83 -7.44
CA GLU A 135 -36.13 -5.24 -8.00
C GLU A 135 -37.03 -6.03 -7.03
N LYS A 136 -36.56 -6.30 -5.81
CA LYS A 136 -37.25 -7.10 -4.79
C LYS A 136 -37.92 -6.22 -3.74
#